data_AF-A0A8S9G2V5-F1
#
_entry.id   AF-A0A8S9G2V5-F1
#
_cell.length_a   1.000
_cell.length_b   1.000
_cell.length_c   1.000
_cell.angle_alpha   90.00
_cell.angle_beta   90.00
_cell.angle_gamma   90.00
#
_symmetry.space_group_name_H-M   'P 1'
#
loop_
_entity.id
_entity.type
_entity.pdbx_description
1 polymer ?
#
loop_
_entity_poly.entity_id
_entity_poly.type
_entity_poly.pdbx_seq_one_letter_code
_entity_poly.pdbx_strand_id
1 'polypeptide(L)'
;MPPPPARNDIVLAPHAPSVVPVTQPKGRKRKRKFTKGGDGESSQQEGSSIASGLRGKFMSLIDGMISEYGSETSHLAGELLELQGRWSETEAMLTAVKDSHSVKVLKLEVAIGELKRDLRKTASSLLKEKKARKAKSSEVCRLQRQIEGNAGLVSHGIREAKDDLRSEFQACLAKISAFLGSLECIRNRDLALATIDGGMAVVQSFQSETPPTLEAEEARLSGCKGDLAVVDGDFDLILADLKSACFLLTGSEAPEKDPVLGGDAAPGLDEATGEEGA
;
A
#
# COMPACT_ATOMS: atom_id res chain seq x y z
N MET A 1 9.21 18.21 -24.80
CA MET A 1 9.78 16.89 -25.16
C MET A 1 11.16 16.79 -24.56
N PRO A 2 11.51 15.69 -23.86
CA PRO A 2 12.89 15.49 -23.38
C PRO A 2 13.77 14.97 -24.53
N PRO A 3 15.09 15.25 -24.52
CA PRO A 3 16.02 14.77 -25.54
C PRO A 3 16.32 13.27 -25.36
N PRO A 4 16.68 12.54 -26.44
CA PRO A 4 16.97 11.12 -26.35
C PRO A 4 18.34 10.85 -25.70
N PRO A 5 18.52 9.70 -25.01
CA PRO A 5 19.77 9.38 -24.32
C PRO A 5 20.89 9.02 -25.32
N ALA A 6 22.07 9.59 -25.09
CA ALA A 6 23.28 9.28 -25.83
C ALA A 6 23.69 7.80 -25.64
N ARG A 7 23.90 7.11 -26.75
CA ARG A 7 24.36 5.73 -26.80
C ARG A 7 25.88 5.74 -26.85
N ASN A 8 26.52 5.22 -25.81
CA ASN A 8 27.96 5.00 -25.79
C ASN A 8 28.22 3.53 -26.08
N ASP A 9 28.51 3.22 -27.35
CA ASP A 9 28.94 1.89 -27.79
C ASP A 9 30.42 1.71 -27.43
N ILE A 10 30.69 0.89 -26.42
CA ILE A 10 32.06 0.49 -26.06
C ILE A 10 32.41 -0.72 -26.93
N VAL A 11 33.17 -0.49 -28.00
CA VAL A 11 33.74 -1.54 -28.84
C VAL A 11 34.95 -2.14 -28.13
N LEU A 12 34.79 -3.36 -27.60
CA LEU A 12 35.89 -4.17 -27.07
C LEU A 12 36.49 -5.00 -28.22
N ALA A 13 37.71 -4.64 -28.63
CA ALA A 13 38.52 -5.45 -29.54
C ALA A 13 39.20 -6.60 -28.77
N PRO A 14 39.11 -7.87 -29.21
CA PRO A 14 39.84 -8.96 -28.60
C PRO A 14 41.29 -8.99 -29.11
N HIS A 15 42.23 -8.84 -28.17
CA HIS A 15 43.66 -9.07 -28.41
C HIS A 15 43.95 -10.58 -28.43
N ALA A 16 44.49 -11.08 -29.53
CA ALA A 16 44.90 -12.48 -29.66
C ALA A 16 46.22 -12.75 -28.89
N PRO A 17 46.41 -13.94 -28.30
CA PRO A 17 47.74 -14.40 -27.88
C PRO A 17 48.34 -15.28 -28.98
N SER A 18 49.41 -14.77 -29.58
CA SER A 18 50.39 -15.54 -30.33
C SER A 18 51.42 -16.15 -29.38
N VAL A 19 52.07 -17.22 -29.83
CA VAL A 19 53.38 -17.75 -29.41
C VAL A 19 53.37 -19.10 -28.67
N VAL A 20 53.70 -20.11 -29.46
CA VAL A 20 54.46 -21.35 -29.17
C VAL A 20 55.50 -21.44 -30.32
N PRO A 21 56.66 -22.15 -30.28
CA PRO A 21 57.35 -22.92 -29.21
C PRO A 21 58.85 -22.52 -29.03
N VAL A 22 59.51 -22.93 -27.94
CA VAL A 22 60.96 -23.24 -27.98
C VAL A 22 61.31 -24.45 -27.11
N THR A 23 61.98 -25.39 -27.77
CA THR A 23 62.49 -26.69 -27.32
C THR A 23 63.75 -26.60 -26.43
N GLN A 24 63.94 -27.64 -25.61
CA GLN A 24 65.10 -27.94 -24.76
C GLN A 24 66.50 -27.75 -25.40
N PRO A 25 67.51 -27.39 -24.60
CA PRO A 25 68.89 -27.78 -24.86
C PRO A 25 69.34 -28.97 -23.98
N LYS A 26 69.74 -30.03 -24.67
CA LYS A 26 70.39 -31.25 -24.15
C LYS A 26 71.84 -30.91 -23.76
N GLY A 27 72.12 -30.83 -22.47
CA GLY A 27 73.46 -30.55 -21.92
C GLY A 27 74.36 -31.78 -21.84
N ARG A 28 75.49 -31.71 -22.54
CA ARG A 28 76.47 -32.77 -22.81
C ARG A 28 77.49 -32.91 -21.67
N LYS A 29 77.86 -34.15 -21.35
CA LYS A 29 78.92 -34.57 -20.41
C LYS A 29 80.25 -33.81 -20.61
N ARG A 30 80.90 -33.38 -19.52
CA ARG A 30 82.38 -33.27 -19.44
C ARG A 30 82.90 -33.82 -18.10
N LYS A 31 83.50 -35.00 -18.19
CA LYS A 31 84.30 -35.69 -17.17
C LYS A 31 85.74 -35.17 -17.33
N ARG A 32 86.27 -34.41 -16.37
CA ARG A 32 87.70 -34.05 -16.34
C ARG A 32 88.31 -34.64 -15.06
N LYS A 33 89.07 -35.72 -15.26
CA LYS A 33 89.97 -36.31 -14.27
C LYS A 33 91.17 -35.37 -14.13
N PHE A 34 91.53 -34.99 -12.91
CA PHE A 34 92.86 -34.46 -12.62
C PHE A 34 93.69 -35.55 -11.95
N THR A 35 94.80 -35.87 -12.60
CA THR A 35 95.83 -36.80 -12.17
C THR A 35 96.77 -36.12 -11.20
N LYS A 36 97.05 -36.84 -10.11
CA LYS A 36 98.10 -36.63 -9.14
C LYS A 36 99.48 -36.68 -9.81
N GLY A 37 100.30 -35.68 -9.55
CA GLY A 37 101.75 -35.62 -9.78
C GLY A 37 102.27 -34.52 -8.86
N GLY A 38 103.35 -34.64 -8.13
CA GLY A 38 104.44 -35.60 -8.08
C GLY A 38 105.57 -34.84 -7.40
N ASP A 39 106.19 -35.45 -6.40
CA ASP A 39 107.27 -34.87 -5.60
C ASP A 39 108.38 -34.25 -6.46
N GLY A 40 108.85 -33.08 -6.03
CA GLY A 40 109.96 -32.36 -6.62
C GLY A 40 110.57 -31.44 -5.57
N GLU A 41 111.37 -32.03 -4.69
CA GLU A 41 112.31 -31.32 -3.82
C GLU A 41 113.21 -30.41 -4.68
N SER A 42 113.39 -29.15 -4.25
CA SER A 42 114.56 -28.38 -4.69
C SER A 42 115.15 -27.59 -3.53
N SER A 43 116.46 -27.71 -3.50
CA SER A 43 117.46 -27.33 -2.53
C SER A 43 117.43 -25.87 -2.09
N GLN A 44 117.79 -25.69 -0.82
CA GLN A 44 118.26 -24.45 -0.22
C GLN A 44 119.29 -23.77 -1.15
N GLN A 45 119.00 -22.54 -1.56
CA GLN A 45 120.03 -21.63 -2.04
C GLN A 45 119.92 -20.31 -1.28
N GLU A 46 120.79 -20.26 -0.29
CA GLU A 46 121.21 -19.15 0.56
C GLU A 46 121.68 -17.96 -0.31
N GLY A 47 121.00 -16.82 -0.18
CA GLY A 47 121.44 -15.55 -0.78
C GLY A 47 120.33 -14.74 -1.45
N SER A 48 119.59 -13.91 -0.70
CA SER A 48 118.97 -12.67 -1.22
C SER A 48 118.20 -11.90 -0.13
N SER A 49 118.92 -11.12 0.68
CA SER A 49 118.34 -10.36 1.80
C SER A 49 117.48 -9.13 1.41
N ILE A 50 117.37 -8.78 0.12
CA ILE A 50 116.61 -7.58 -0.32
C ILE A 50 115.51 -7.94 -1.35
N ALA A 51 115.76 -8.90 -2.24
CA ALA A 51 114.77 -9.37 -3.22
C ALA A 51 113.68 -10.30 -2.61
N SER A 52 114.00 -11.06 -1.56
CA SER A 52 113.04 -11.92 -0.86
C SER A 52 111.96 -11.12 -0.11
N GLY A 53 112.31 -9.96 0.45
CA GLY A 53 111.37 -9.08 1.14
C GLY A 53 110.31 -8.45 0.23
N LEU A 54 110.67 -8.11 -1.01
CA LEU A 54 109.71 -7.60 -1.99
C LEU A 54 108.79 -8.70 -2.53
N ARG A 55 109.34 -9.90 -2.76
CA ARG A 55 108.54 -11.06 -3.21
C ARG A 55 107.52 -11.49 -2.16
N GLY A 56 107.89 -11.52 -0.88
CA GLY A 56 106.95 -11.83 0.21
C GLY A 56 105.81 -10.81 0.32
N LYS A 57 106.11 -9.52 0.22
CA LYS A 57 105.10 -8.43 0.22
C LYS A 57 104.12 -8.54 -0.95
N PHE A 58 104.62 -8.80 -2.16
CA PHE A 58 103.77 -8.98 -3.34
C PHE A 58 102.85 -10.19 -3.21
N MET A 59 103.38 -11.32 -2.72
CA MET A 59 102.56 -12.52 -2.49
C MET A 59 101.49 -12.28 -1.41
N SER A 60 101.83 -11.58 -0.33
CA SER A 60 100.85 -11.24 0.72
C SER A 60 99.77 -10.28 0.23
N LEU A 61 100.10 -9.33 -0.65
CA LEU A 61 99.12 -8.43 -1.27
C LEU A 61 98.15 -9.22 -2.16
N ILE A 62 98.67 -10.12 -3.00
CA ILE A 62 97.83 -10.97 -3.86
C ILE A 62 96.93 -11.86 -3.01
N ASP A 63 97.48 -12.52 -1.98
CA ASP A 63 96.71 -13.39 -1.10
C ASP A 63 95.61 -12.62 -0.36
N GLY A 64 95.92 -11.42 0.12
CA GLY A 64 94.94 -10.49 0.70
C GLY A 64 93.82 -10.15 -0.28
N MET A 65 94.15 -9.77 -1.52
CA MET A 65 93.15 -9.47 -2.55
C MET A 65 92.29 -10.69 -2.91
N ILE A 66 92.88 -11.88 -3.02
CA ILE A 66 92.14 -13.11 -3.29
C ILE A 66 91.19 -13.44 -2.13
N SER A 67 91.66 -13.29 -0.90
CA SER A 67 90.85 -13.51 0.30
C SER A 67 89.69 -12.51 0.39
N GLU A 68 89.95 -11.23 0.17
CA GLU A 68 88.92 -10.17 0.17
C GLU A 68 87.86 -10.46 -0.89
N TYR A 69 88.27 -10.70 -2.14
CA TYR A 69 87.35 -11.07 -3.22
C TYR A 69 86.58 -12.37 -2.93
N GLY A 70 87.23 -13.38 -2.37
CA GLY A 70 86.57 -14.63 -1.98
C GLY A 70 85.52 -14.40 -0.88
N SER A 71 85.83 -13.52 0.07
CA SER A 71 84.90 -13.16 1.15
C SER A 71 83.71 -12.35 0.64
N GLU A 72 83.91 -11.35 -0.23
CA GLU A 72 82.81 -10.60 -0.86
C GLU A 72 81.96 -11.50 -1.76
N THR A 73 82.57 -12.42 -2.51
CA THR A 73 81.83 -13.35 -3.37
C THR A 73 80.94 -14.28 -2.54
N SER A 74 81.45 -14.78 -1.40
CA SER A 74 80.65 -15.64 -0.51
C SER A 74 79.55 -14.88 0.21
N HIS A 75 79.81 -13.62 0.61
CA HIS A 75 78.79 -12.71 1.14
C HIS A 75 77.67 -12.48 0.12
N LEU A 76 78.01 -12.09 -1.11
CA LEU A 76 77.03 -11.84 -2.18
C LEU A 76 76.22 -13.11 -2.54
N ALA A 77 76.87 -14.28 -2.53
CA ALA A 77 76.17 -15.55 -2.74
C ALA A 77 75.14 -15.83 -1.63
N GLY A 78 75.46 -15.46 -0.38
CA GLY A 78 74.54 -15.51 0.74
C GLY A 78 73.33 -14.58 0.56
N GLU A 79 73.58 -13.31 0.22
CA GLU A 79 72.52 -12.33 -0.05
C GLU A 79 71.60 -12.75 -1.20
N LEU A 80 72.16 -13.33 -2.28
CA LEU A 80 71.38 -13.83 -3.41
C LEU A 80 70.46 -14.99 -2.98
N LEU A 81 70.96 -15.90 -2.14
CA LEU A 81 70.18 -17.01 -1.62
C LEU A 81 69.04 -16.54 -0.70
N GLU A 82 69.32 -15.54 0.15
CA GLU A 82 68.29 -14.90 0.99
C GLU A 82 67.23 -14.19 0.14
N LEU A 83 67.66 -13.40 -0.86
CA LEU A 83 66.77 -12.71 -1.79
C LEU A 83 65.90 -13.70 -2.56
N GLN A 84 66.45 -14.85 -2.97
CA GLN A 84 65.70 -15.92 -3.61
C GLN A 84 64.64 -16.50 -2.67
N GLY A 85 64.96 -16.73 -1.40
CA GLY A 85 64.00 -17.18 -0.39
C GLY A 85 62.85 -16.18 -0.20
N ARG A 86 63.18 -14.90 -0.03
CA ARG A 86 62.20 -13.81 0.11
C ARG A 86 61.32 -13.64 -1.13
N TRP A 87 61.88 -13.84 -2.32
CA TRP A 87 61.12 -13.82 -3.56
C TRP A 87 60.09 -14.95 -3.61
N SER A 88 60.49 -16.17 -3.26
CA SER A 88 59.57 -17.31 -3.16
C SER A 88 58.48 -17.10 -2.11
N GLU A 89 58.81 -16.52 -0.96
CA GLU A 89 57.82 -16.15 0.06
C GLU A 89 56.80 -15.14 -0.46
N THR A 90 57.28 -14.08 -1.12
CA THR A 90 56.40 -13.03 -1.69
C THR A 90 55.50 -13.59 -2.80
N GLU A 91 56.03 -14.50 -3.63
CA GLU A 91 55.26 -15.19 -4.66
C GLU A 91 54.15 -16.07 -4.04
N ALA A 92 54.45 -16.81 -2.98
CA ALA A 92 53.47 -17.61 -2.25
C ALA A 92 52.39 -16.74 -1.58
N MET A 93 52.77 -15.57 -1.03
CA MET A 93 51.79 -14.63 -0.49
C MET A 93 50.88 -14.07 -1.59
N LEU A 94 51.43 -13.74 -2.76
CA LEU A 94 50.66 -13.23 -3.88
C LEU A 94 49.64 -14.25 -4.40
N THR A 95 50.03 -15.54 -4.49
CA THR A 95 49.11 -16.61 -4.89
C THR A 95 47.99 -16.80 -3.86
N ALA A 96 48.31 -16.81 -2.56
CA ALA A 96 47.31 -16.89 -1.49
C ALA A 96 46.31 -15.72 -1.52
N VAL A 97 46.79 -14.49 -1.77
CA VAL A 97 45.94 -13.30 -1.91
C VAL A 97 45.03 -13.42 -3.14
N LYS A 98 45.57 -13.85 -4.28
CA LYS A 98 44.82 -14.05 -5.51
C LYS A 98 43.70 -15.08 -5.33
N ASP A 99 43.99 -16.21 -4.70
CA ASP A 99 43.02 -17.27 -4.46
C ASP A 99 41.94 -16.81 -3.46
N SER A 100 42.33 -16.13 -2.38
CA SER A 100 41.39 -15.52 -1.43
C SER A 100 40.45 -14.53 -2.11
N HIS A 101 40.99 -13.68 -2.99
CA HIS A 101 40.19 -12.74 -3.76
C HIS A 101 39.24 -13.45 -4.74
N SER A 102 39.71 -14.48 -5.44
CA SER A 102 38.89 -15.30 -6.34
C SER A 102 37.68 -15.91 -5.61
N VAL A 103 37.89 -16.49 -4.43
CA VAL A 103 36.80 -17.05 -3.60
C VAL A 103 35.80 -15.97 -3.17
N LYS A 104 36.29 -14.79 -2.77
CA LYS A 104 35.41 -13.66 -2.39
C LYS A 104 34.57 -13.16 -3.58
N VAL A 105 35.17 -13.07 -4.77
CA VAL A 105 34.45 -12.68 -6.00
C VAL A 105 33.37 -13.69 -6.33
N LEU A 106 33.67 -14.99 -6.29
CA LEU A 106 32.67 -16.04 -6.53
C LEU A 106 31.51 -15.97 -5.55
N LYS A 107 31.78 -15.75 -4.26
CA LYS A 107 30.73 -15.60 -3.23
C LYS A 107 29.83 -14.39 -3.51
N LEU A 108 30.40 -13.26 -3.90
CA LEU A 108 29.64 -12.07 -4.25
C LEU A 108 28.80 -12.27 -5.51
N GLU A 109 29.33 -12.95 -6.52
CA GLU A 109 28.61 -13.24 -7.77
C GLU A 109 27.36 -14.10 -7.51
N VAL A 110 27.48 -15.12 -6.66
CA VAL A 110 26.34 -15.94 -6.22
C VAL A 110 25.29 -15.09 -5.49
N ALA A 111 25.72 -14.25 -4.53
CA ALA A 111 24.82 -13.39 -3.75
C ALA A 111 24.09 -12.35 -4.64
N ILE A 112 24.78 -11.78 -5.64
CA ILE A 112 24.17 -10.89 -6.63
C ILE A 112 23.11 -11.64 -7.45
N GLY A 113 23.38 -12.89 -7.83
CA GLY A 113 22.43 -13.74 -8.55
C GLY A 113 21.16 -14.05 -7.75
N GLU A 114 21.30 -14.35 -6.46
CA GLU A 114 20.18 -14.52 -5.52
C GLU A 114 19.35 -13.24 -5.38
N LEU A 115 20.00 -12.13 -5.04
CA LEU A 115 19.34 -10.83 -4.89
C LEU A 115 18.57 -10.42 -6.15
N LYS A 116 19.16 -10.63 -7.34
CA LYS A 116 18.51 -10.36 -8.63
C LYS A 116 17.26 -11.21 -8.84
N ARG A 117 17.27 -12.48 -8.41
CA ARG A 117 16.09 -13.36 -8.48
C ARG A 117 15.00 -12.88 -7.54
N ASP A 118 15.34 -12.53 -6.31
CA ASP A 118 14.36 -12.10 -5.32
C ASP A 118 13.75 -10.74 -5.66
N LEU A 119 14.55 -9.79 -6.15
CA LEU A 119 14.05 -8.53 -6.69
C LEU A 119 13.03 -8.76 -7.82
N ARG A 120 13.29 -9.73 -8.71
CA ARG A 120 12.35 -10.09 -9.79
C ARG A 120 11.05 -10.68 -9.22
N LYS A 121 11.11 -11.52 -8.19
CA LYS A 121 9.92 -12.08 -7.52
C LYS A 121 9.10 -10.97 -6.86
N THR A 122 9.75 -10.07 -6.11
CA THR A 122 9.12 -8.93 -5.44
C THR A 122 8.49 -7.96 -6.43
N ALA A 123 9.16 -7.66 -7.55
CA ALA A 123 8.58 -6.82 -8.59
C ALA A 123 7.32 -7.45 -9.21
N SER A 124 7.32 -8.78 -9.39
CA SER A 124 6.16 -9.52 -9.91
C SER A 124 4.97 -9.55 -8.93
N SER A 125 5.22 -9.79 -7.65
CA SER A 125 4.17 -9.76 -6.62
C SER A 125 3.57 -8.36 -6.48
N LEU A 126 4.41 -7.32 -6.43
CA LEU A 126 3.99 -5.93 -6.34
C LEU A 126 3.11 -5.50 -7.52
N LEU A 127 3.43 -5.96 -8.74
CA LEU A 127 2.61 -5.67 -9.92
C LEU A 127 1.22 -6.30 -9.82
N LYS A 128 1.12 -7.53 -9.33
CA LYS A 128 -0.17 -8.23 -9.11
C LYS A 128 -0.98 -7.51 -8.04
N GLU A 129 -0.35 -7.14 -6.93
CA GLU A 129 -0.99 -6.40 -5.85
C GLU A 129 -1.49 -5.03 -6.32
N LYS A 130 -0.70 -4.28 -7.09
CA LYS A 130 -1.11 -2.99 -7.67
C LYS A 130 -2.36 -3.12 -8.54
N LYS A 131 -2.45 -4.19 -9.35
CA LYS A 131 -3.66 -4.46 -10.16
C LYS A 131 -4.87 -4.78 -9.27
N ALA A 132 -4.70 -5.61 -8.25
CA ALA A 132 -5.77 -5.95 -7.31
C ALA A 132 -6.25 -4.71 -6.52
N ARG A 133 -5.33 -3.86 -6.06
CA ARG A 133 -5.65 -2.61 -5.37
C ARG A 133 -6.39 -1.63 -6.28
N LYS A 134 -6.01 -1.53 -7.56
CA LYS A 134 -6.74 -0.71 -8.54
C LYS A 134 -8.18 -1.19 -8.72
N ALA A 135 -8.40 -2.51 -8.82
CA ALA A 135 -9.74 -3.09 -8.93
C ALA A 135 -10.60 -2.83 -7.68
N LYS A 136 -10.01 -3.01 -6.48
CA LYS A 136 -10.70 -2.67 -5.22
C LYS A 136 -11.04 -1.19 -5.14
N SER A 137 -10.12 -0.31 -5.55
CA SER A 137 -10.35 1.15 -5.56
C SER A 137 -11.47 1.55 -6.52
N SER A 138 -11.58 0.94 -7.71
CA SER A 138 -12.70 1.20 -8.60
C SER A 138 -14.04 0.73 -8.03
N GLU A 139 -14.05 -0.38 -7.30
CA GLU A 139 -15.26 -0.89 -6.64
C GLU A 139 -15.70 0.03 -5.51
N VAL A 140 -14.78 0.50 -4.67
CA VAL A 140 -15.08 1.50 -3.63
C VAL A 140 -15.68 2.76 -4.25
N CYS A 141 -15.12 3.25 -5.36
CA CYS A 141 -15.64 4.42 -6.07
C CYS A 141 -17.05 4.19 -6.66
N ARG A 142 -17.33 2.98 -7.15
CA ARG A 142 -18.66 2.58 -7.61
C ARG A 142 -19.68 2.55 -6.47
N LEU A 143 -19.32 1.92 -5.36
CA LEU A 143 -20.17 1.83 -4.16
C LEU A 143 -20.43 3.20 -3.56
N GLN A 144 -19.42 4.08 -3.49
CA GLN A 144 -19.58 5.44 -3.00
C GLN A 144 -20.63 6.21 -3.82
N ARG A 145 -20.55 6.15 -5.16
CA ARG A 145 -21.57 6.77 -6.03
C ARG A 145 -22.97 6.20 -5.83
N GLN A 146 -23.07 4.89 -5.61
CA GLN A 146 -24.36 4.23 -5.36
C GLN A 146 -24.98 4.69 -4.03
N ILE A 147 -24.17 4.80 -2.98
CA ILE A 147 -24.61 5.30 -1.67
C ILE A 147 -25.10 6.74 -1.78
N GLU A 148 -24.33 7.61 -2.44
CA GLU A 148 -24.69 9.02 -2.63
C GLU A 148 -25.97 9.19 -3.46
N GLY A 149 -26.10 8.43 -4.56
CA GLY A 149 -27.33 8.42 -5.37
C GLY A 149 -28.55 7.92 -4.59
N ASN A 150 -28.40 6.85 -3.81
CA ASN A 150 -29.48 6.29 -3.00
C ASN A 150 -29.90 7.24 -1.88
N ALA A 151 -28.95 7.90 -1.20
CA ALA A 151 -29.26 8.91 -0.19
C ALA A 151 -30.08 10.06 -0.78
N GLY A 152 -29.72 10.52 -1.98
CA GLY A 152 -30.47 11.51 -2.74
C GLY A 152 -31.92 11.07 -3.02
N LEU A 153 -32.09 9.86 -3.57
CA LEU A 153 -33.40 9.29 -3.88
C LEU A 153 -34.30 9.13 -2.64
N VAL A 154 -33.77 8.58 -1.56
CA VAL A 154 -34.53 8.40 -0.30
C VAL A 154 -34.94 9.76 0.26
N SER A 155 -34.06 10.75 0.25
CA SER A 155 -34.38 12.10 0.74
C SER A 155 -35.46 12.80 -0.08
N HIS A 156 -35.46 12.60 -1.41
CA HIS A 156 -36.50 13.13 -2.29
C HIS A 156 -37.84 12.44 -2.03
N GLY A 157 -37.86 11.10 -1.99
CA GLY A 157 -39.08 10.34 -1.74
C GLY A 157 -39.71 10.66 -0.38
N ILE A 158 -38.91 10.84 0.67
CA ILE A 158 -39.42 11.26 1.99
C ILE A 158 -40.02 12.66 1.92
N ARG A 159 -39.39 13.60 1.19
CA ARG A 159 -39.91 14.95 1.03
C ARG A 159 -41.24 14.96 0.30
N GLU A 160 -41.31 14.24 -0.82
CA GLU A 160 -42.50 14.11 -1.66
C GLU A 160 -43.67 13.48 -0.87
N ALA A 161 -43.44 12.33 -0.22
CA ALA A 161 -44.47 11.69 0.60
C ALA A 161 -44.97 12.58 1.75
N LYS A 162 -44.09 13.37 2.36
CA LYS A 162 -44.46 14.34 3.39
C LYS A 162 -45.30 15.48 2.82
N ASP A 163 -44.97 15.97 1.64
CA ASP A 163 -45.70 17.06 0.99
C ASP A 163 -47.07 16.58 0.48
N ASP A 164 -47.18 15.33 0.01
CA ASP A 164 -48.45 14.67 -0.32
C ASP A 164 -49.35 14.54 0.91
N LEU A 165 -48.83 13.97 2.00
CA LEU A 165 -49.56 13.83 3.27
C LEU A 165 -50.05 15.19 3.80
N ARG A 166 -49.20 16.23 3.70
CA ARG A 166 -49.58 17.59 4.09
C ARG A 166 -50.73 18.12 3.24
N SER A 167 -50.71 17.85 1.94
CA SER A 167 -51.74 18.27 1.00
C SER A 167 -53.07 17.55 1.28
N GLU A 168 -53.03 16.25 1.56
CA GLU A 168 -54.20 15.46 1.98
C GLU A 168 -54.81 15.97 3.28
N PHE A 169 -53.98 16.22 4.30
CA PHE A 169 -54.44 16.75 5.58
C PHE A 169 -55.08 18.13 5.41
N GLN A 170 -54.49 19.00 4.59
CA GLN A 170 -55.05 20.32 4.30
C GLN A 170 -56.39 20.23 3.55
N ALA A 171 -56.53 19.31 2.60
CA ALA A 171 -57.79 19.06 1.91
C ALA A 171 -58.87 18.55 2.89
N CYS A 172 -58.52 17.67 3.82
CA CYS A 172 -59.42 17.18 4.85
C CYS A 172 -59.89 18.32 5.77
N LEU A 173 -58.97 19.16 6.25
CA LEU A 173 -59.32 20.34 7.05
C LEU A 173 -60.24 21.31 6.30
N ALA A 174 -60.04 21.50 5.00
CA ALA A 174 -60.90 22.34 4.18
C ALA A 174 -62.33 21.77 4.09
N LYS A 175 -62.47 20.45 3.91
CA LYS A 175 -63.77 19.77 3.92
C LYS A 175 -64.48 19.94 5.27
N ILE A 176 -63.77 19.71 6.38
CA ILE A 176 -64.32 19.88 7.73
C ILE A 176 -64.78 21.33 7.94
N SER A 177 -63.96 22.31 7.54
CA SER A 177 -64.31 23.73 7.65
C SER A 177 -65.57 24.08 6.84
N ALA A 178 -65.72 23.53 5.63
CA ALA A 178 -66.92 23.74 4.82
C ALA A 178 -68.16 23.13 5.49
N PHE A 179 -68.04 21.93 6.05
CA PHE A 179 -69.12 21.27 6.79
C PHE A 179 -69.54 22.08 8.03
N LEU A 180 -68.59 22.54 8.83
CA LEU A 180 -68.87 23.39 10.00
C LEU A 180 -69.56 24.70 9.60
N GLY A 181 -69.13 25.33 8.51
CA GLY A 181 -69.81 26.52 7.97
C GLY A 181 -71.26 26.26 7.56
N SER A 182 -71.54 25.11 6.94
CA SER A 182 -72.91 24.69 6.61
C SER A 182 -73.75 24.45 7.86
N LEU A 183 -73.21 23.76 8.86
CA LEU A 183 -73.91 23.49 10.12
C LEU A 183 -74.23 24.78 10.89
N GLU A 184 -73.33 25.76 10.89
CA GLU A 184 -73.58 27.07 11.49
C GLU A 184 -74.69 27.83 10.76
N CYS A 185 -74.77 27.72 9.42
CA CYS A 185 -75.87 28.28 8.63
C CYS A 185 -77.22 27.68 9.04
N ILE A 186 -77.30 26.35 9.15
CA ILE A 186 -78.51 25.64 9.61
C ILE A 186 -78.91 26.11 11.02
N ARG A 187 -77.96 26.11 11.96
CA ARG A 187 -78.20 26.58 13.34
C ARG A 187 -78.76 28.00 13.39
N ASN A 188 -78.18 28.92 12.63
CA ASN A 188 -78.62 30.32 12.60
C ASN A 188 -80.01 30.45 12.00
N ARG A 189 -80.34 29.67 10.96
CA ARG A 189 -81.68 29.61 10.38
C ARG A 189 -82.71 29.08 11.39
N ASP A 190 -82.42 27.98 12.04
CA ASP A 190 -83.32 27.36 13.01
C ASP A 190 -83.52 28.27 14.24
N LEU A 191 -82.48 28.96 14.68
CA LEU A 191 -82.59 29.98 15.73
C LEU A 191 -83.48 31.16 15.31
N ALA A 192 -83.34 31.65 14.07
CA ALA A 192 -84.19 32.71 13.54
C ALA A 192 -85.67 32.27 13.49
N LEU A 193 -85.94 31.04 13.05
CA LEU A 193 -87.29 30.45 13.06
C LEU A 193 -87.86 30.31 14.48
N ALA A 194 -87.03 30.02 15.48
CA ALA A 194 -87.45 29.90 16.88
C ALA A 194 -87.81 31.26 17.52
N THR A 195 -87.43 32.39 16.93
CA THR A 195 -87.83 33.72 17.43
C THR A 195 -89.31 34.00 17.12
N ILE A 196 -90.00 34.73 18.02
CA ILE A 196 -91.43 35.05 17.87
C ILE A 196 -91.73 35.75 16.53
N ASP A 197 -90.87 36.69 16.11
CA ASP A 197 -91.01 37.38 14.82
C ASP A 197 -90.76 36.46 13.62
N GLY A 198 -89.74 35.60 13.68
CA GLY A 198 -89.44 34.63 12.61
C GLY A 198 -90.56 33.60 12.43
N GLY A 199 -91.09 33.06 13.53
CA GLY A 199 -92.23 32.15 13.50
C GLY A 199 -93.52 32.82 13.01
N MET A 200 -93.77 34.06 13.41
CA MET A 200 -94.92 34.86 12.94
C MET A 200 -94.87 35.16 11.44
N ALA A 201 -93.69 35.46 10.88
CA ALA A 201 -93.52 35.73 9.45
C ALA A 201 -93.88 34.50 8.58
N VAL A 202 -93.48 33.30 9.02
CA VAL A 202 -93.86 32.05 8.35
C VAL A 202 -95.37 31.83 8.44
N VAL A 203 -95.98 32.01 9.61
CA VAL A 203 -97.44 31.89 9.80
C VAL A 203 -98.22 32.92 8.94
N GLN A 204 -97.72 34.15 8.78
CA GLN A 204 -98.33 35.14 7.89
C GLN A 204 -98.25 34.73 6.42
N SER A 205 -97.15 34.13 5.97
CA SER A 205 -97.04 33.63 4.59
C SER A 205 -98.08 32.54 4.27
N PHE A 206 -98.40 31.68 5.24
CA PHE A 206 -99.49 30.70 5.14
C PHE A 206 -100.90 31.31 5.15
N GLN A 207 -101.06 32.56 5.62
CA GLN A 207 -102.35 33.27 5.60
C GLN A 207 -102.58 34.06 4.30
N SER A 208 -101.52 34.41 3.56
CA SER A 208 -101.61 35.26 2.36
C SER A 208 -101.72 34.52 1.03
N GLU A 209 -101.55 33.19 1.01
CA GLU A 209 -101.53 32.40 -0.22
C GLU A 209 -102.60 31.28 -0.18
N THR A 210 -103.42 31.19 -1.24
CA THR A 210 -104.45 30.14 -1.44
C THR A 210 -103.83 28.76 -1.18
N PRO A 211 -104.49 27.81 -0.47
CA PRO A 211 -103.84 26.58 -0.01
C PRO A 211 -103.19 25.84 -1.18
N PRO A 212 -101.85 25.64 -1.19
CA PRO A 212 -101.21 24.82 -2.20
C PRO A 212 -101.69 23.37 -2.05
N THR A 213 -101.90 22.70 -3.18
CA THR A 213 -102.27 21.27 -3.18
C THR A 213 -101.15 20.45 -2.52
N LEU A 214 -101.54 19.37 -1.82
CA LEU A 214 -100.62 18.50 -1.07
C LEU A 214 -99.42 18.03 -1.92
N GLU A 215 -99.61 17.78 -3.23
CA GLU A 215 -98.54 17.45 -4.18
C GLU A 215 -97.49 18.56 -4.37
N ALA A 216 -97.89 19.84 -4.33
CA ALA A 216 -96.97 20.97 -4.52
C ALA A 216 -96.07 21.18 -3.30
N GLU A 217 -96.60 20.95 -2.09
CA GLU A 217 -95.80 20.95 -0.86
C GLU A 217 -94.90 19.71 -0.76
N GLU A 218 -95.38 18.53 -1.18
CA GLU A 218 -94.55 17.32 -1.26
C GLU A 218 -93.39 17.49 -2.25
N ALA A 219 -93.60 18.16 -3.39
CA ALA A 219 -92.53 18.48 -4.33
C ALA A 219 -91.50 19.49 -3.76
N ARG A 220 -91.95 20.48 -2.97
CA ARG A 220 -91.05 21.44 -2.29
C ARG A 220 -90.23 20.79 -1.18
N LEU A 221 -90.87 19.98 -0.34
CA LEU A 221 -90.19 19.22 0.72
C LEU A 221 -89.27 18.14 0.15
N SER A 222 -89.65 17.51 -0.97
CA SER A 222 -88.80 16.57 -1.72
C SER A 222 -87.56 17.26 -2.30
N GLY A 223 -87.67 18.50 -2.79
CA GLY A 223 -86.53 19.32 -3.19
C GLY A 223 -85.55 19.56 -2.03
N CYS A 224 -86.06 19.99 -0.87
CA CYS A 224 -85.23 20.20 0.33
C CYS A 224 -84.65 18.89 0.91
N LYS A 225 -85.31 17.74 0.69
CA LYS A 225 -84.82 16.42 1.10
C LYS A 225 -83.61 15.97 0.27
N GLY A 226 -83.51 16.37 -1.00
CA GLY A 226 -82.31 16.18 -1.81
C GLY A 226 -81.09 16.90 -1.25
N ASP A 227 -81.27 18.12 -0.74
CA ASP A 227 -80.20 18.93 -0.16
C ASP A 227 -79.73 18.40 1.21
N LEU A 228 -80.62 17.79 2.01
CA LEU A 228 -80.27 17.18 3.30
C LEU A 228 -79.68 15.76 3.16
N ALA A 229 -80.13 14.98 2.18
CA ALA A 229 -79.64 13.61 1.93
C ALA A 229 -78.19 13.58 1.41
N VAL A 230 -77.68 14.68 0.84
CA VAL A 230 -76.25 14.85 0.50
C VAL A 230 -75.38 15.01 1.76
N VAL A 231 -75.94 15.51 2.87
CA VAL A 231 -75.20 15.81 4.10
C VAL A 231 -75.19 14.62 5.08
N ASP A 232 -76.25 13.81 5.11
CA ASP A 232 -76.41 12.69 6.06
C ASP A 232 -75.50 11.47 5.76
N GLY A 233 -74.93 11.38 4.55
CA GLY A 233 -74.11 10.24 4.13
C GLY A 233 -72.59 10.47 4.18
N ASP A 234 -72.13 11.72 4.28
CA ASP A 234 -70.70 12.03 4.08
C ASP A 234 -69.94 12.20 5.40
N PHE A 235 -70.63 12.42 6.53
CA PHE A 235 -69.94 12.61 7.81
C PHE A 235 -69.26 11.32 8.29
N ASP A 236 -69.93 10.16 8.16
CA ASP A 236 -69.33 8.87 8.47
C ASP A 236 -68.20 8.51 7.49
N LEU A 237 -68.30 8.93 6.23
CA LEU A 237 -67.25 8.75 5.22
C LEU A 237 -66.04 9.65 5.51
N ILE A 238 -66.26 10.91 5.85
CA ILE A 238 -65.22 11.86 6.27
C ILE A 238 -64.56 11.41 7.58
N LEU A 239 -65.34 10.89 8.53
CA LEU A 239 -64.83 10.36 9.80
C LEU A 239 -64.05 9.06 9.58
N ALA A 240 -64.50 8.19 8.68
CA ALA A 240 -63.78 6.97 8.28
C ALA A 240 -62.48 7.30 7.54
N ASP A 241 -62.49 8.26 6.60
CA ASP A 241 -61.30 8.74 5.90
C ASP A 241 -60.29 9.36 6.88
N LEU A 242 -60.75 10.23 7.80
CA LEU A 242 -59.91 10.85 8.82
C LEU A 242 -59.32 9.80 9.76
N LYS A 243 -60.14 8.83 10.19
CA LYS A 243 -59.70 7.74 11.07
C LYS A 243 -58.69 6.84 10.38
N SER A 244 -58.90 6.50 9.11
CA SER A 244 -57.96 5.74 8.27
C SER A 244 -56.62 6.49 8.10
N ALA A 245 -56.67 7.77 7.77
CA ALA A 245 -55.48 8.61 7.61
C ALA A 245 -54.67 8.75 8.91
N CYS A 246 -55.33 8.88 10.07
CA CYS A 246 -54.67 8.95 11.37
C CYS A 246 -54.00 7.62 11.79
N PHE A 247 -54.56 6.46 11.43
CA PHE A 247 -53.94 5.16 11.78
C PHE A 247 -52.63 4.89 11.03
N LEU A 248 -52.45 5.45 9.82
CA LEU A 248 -51.20 5.35 9.06
C LEU A 248 -50.05 6.16 9.69
N LEU A 249 -50.36 7.25 10.41
CA LEU A 249 -49.38 8.11 11.07
C LEU A 249 -48.73 7.47 12.30
N THR A 250 -49.44 6.55 12.97
CA THR A 250 -48.95 5.80 14.14
C THR A 250 -48.34 4.44 13.79
N GLY A 251 -48.35 4.03 12.52
CA GLY A 251 -47.83 2.74 12.05
C GLY A 251 -46.31 2.65 11.91
N SER A 252 -45.54 3.36 12.74
CA SER A 252 -44.10 3.16 12.91
C SER A 252 -43.81 2.75 14.36
N GLU A 253 -44.44 1.67 14.81
CA GLU A 253 -43.89 0.90 15.92
C GLU A 253 -42.60 0.25 15.40
N ALA A 254 -41.48 0.95 15.62
CA ALA A 254 -40.17 0.36 15.48
C ALA A 254 -40.14 -0.89 16.36
N PRO A 255 -39.55 -2.02 15.91
CA PRO A 255 -39.38 -3.15 16.81
C PRO A 255 -38.52 -2.71 17.98
N GLU A 256 -39.15 -2.60 19.14
CA GLU A 256 -38.54 -2.42 20.44
C GLU A 256 -37.54 -3.57 20.64
N LYS A 257 -36.27 -3.29 20.37
CA LYS A 257 -35.19 -4.17 20.81
C LYS A 257 -34.91 -3.82 22.24
N ASP A 258 -35.35 -4.69 23.14
CA ASP A 258 -34.89 -4.76 24.52
C ASP A 258 -33.36 -4.60 24.57
N PRO A 259 -32.82 -3.60 25.31
CA PRO A 259 -31.46 -3.66 25.76
C PRO A 259 -31.44 -4.60 26.96
N VAL A 260 -31.02 -5.85 26.75
CA VAL A 260 -30.54 -6.69 27.85
C VAL A 260 -29.32 -5.99 28.47
N LEU A 261 -29.60 -5.21 29.51
CA LEU A 261 -28.66 -4.75 30.52
C LEU A 261 -28.16 -5.98 31.29
N GLY A 262 -27.03 -6.52 30.86
CA GLY A 262 -26.13 -7.31 31.70
C GLY A 262 -24.85 -6.51 31.93
N GLY A 263 -24.82 -5.71 33.00
CA GLY A 263 -23.55 -5.35 33.64
C GLY A 263 -22.98 -6.61 34.32
N ASP A 264 -21.76 -6.69 34.82
CA ASP A 264 -20.67 -5.75 35.08
C ASP A 264 -19.51 -6.68 35.51
N ALA A 265 -18.32 -6.51 34.94
CA ALA A 265 -17.08 -7.01 35.54
C ALA A 265 -15.89 -6.24 34.95
N ALA A 266 -15.30 -5.46 35.83
CA ALA A 266 -14.19 -4.54 35.68
C ALA A 266 -12.82 -5.23 35.36
N PRO A 267 -11.73 -4.46 35.18
CA PRO A 267 -10.55 -4.85 34.42
C PRO A 267 -9.48 -5.59 35.24
N GLY A 268 -8.95 -6.68 34.68
CA GLY A 268 -7.72 -7.32 35.15
C GLY A 268 -6.51 -6.72 34.45
N LEU A 269 -5.89 -5.74 35.11
CA LEU A 269 -4.56 -5.21 34.80
C LEU A 269 -3.67 -5.72 35.94
N ASP A 270 -2.83 -6.72 35.66
CA ASP A 270 -1.68 -7.01 36.51
C ASP A 270 -0.45 -7.22 35.63
N GLU A 271 0.60 -6.58 36.08
CA GLU A 271 1.89 -6.37 35.45
C GLU A 271 2.82 -7.47 35.95
N ALA A 272 3.52 -8.18 35.06
CA ALA A 272 4.65 -9.00 35.45
C ALA A 272 5.77 -8.91 34.40
N THR A 273 6.67 -7.98 34.70
CA THR A 273 8.03 -7.81 34.20
C THR A 273 8.89 -9.08 34.29
N GLY A 274 9.79 -9.20 33.31
CA GLY A 274 10.99 -10.05 33.25
C GLY A 274 11.42 -10.12 31.77
N GLU A 275 12.43 -9.38 31.28
CA GLU A 275 13.87 -9.56 31.55
C GLU A 275 14.23 -11.06 31.72
N GLU A 276 15.17 -11.69 31.02
CA GLU A 276 16.35 -11.29 30.26
C GLU A 276 16.94 -12.60 29.68
N GLY A 277 17.71 -12.55 28.59
CA GLY A 277 18.90 -13.41 28.47
C GLY A 277 18.92 -14.55 27.45
N ALA A 278 19.91 -14.43 26.55
CA ALA A 278 20.59 -15.43 25.70
C ALA A 278 19.92 -15.93 24.41
#